data_AF-A0A072VD55-F1
#
_entry.id   AF-A0A072VD55-F1
#
_cell.length_a   1.000
_cell.length_b   1.000
_cell.length_c   1.000
_cell.angle_alpha   90.00
_cell.angle_beta   90.00
_cell.angle_gamma   90.00
#
_symmetry.space_group_name_H-M   'P 1'
#
loop_
_entity.id
_entity.type
_entity.pdbx_description
1 polymer ?
#
loop_
_entity_poly.entity_id
_entity_poly.type
_entity_poly.pdbx_seq_one_letter_code
_entity_poly.pdbx_strand_id
1 'polypeptide(L)'
;MSTKTRSAEQDVEGTRKKKSVIVGPWGGNGGTSWDDGTFTGIREITLVYDRCIDSIRVVYDKNGKPFTADKHGGVGGNKTAEIKLQYPNEYLISVSGHYYPVVRGGTPVIRSLTFKSNQRTFGPYGVEEGTPFTFSIDGGQVVGFKGRGDWYLDSIAFTLSSAPTKSLLQKVQRGLYRLTSIAPKSSSTRAA
;
A
#
# COMPACT_ATOMS: atom_id res chain seq x y z
N MET A 1 45.26 -3.02 42.76
CA MET A 1 44.15 -3.90 42.36
C MET A 1 42.86 -3.23 42.83
N SER A 2 42.35 -2.23 42.10
CA SER A 2 41.46 -2.34 40.91
C SER A 2 39.98 -2.55 41.27
N THR A 3 39.31 -1.40 41.43
CA THR A 3 37.99 -0.98 40.89
C THR A 3 36.92 -2.01 40.50
N LYS A 4 35.69 -1.74 40.99
CA LYS A 4 34.33 -1.74 40.35
C LYS A 4 34.06 -2.80 39.26
N THR A 5 32.87 -3.41 39.22
CA THR A 5 31.77 -2.92 38.36
C THR A 5 30.45 -3.61 38.69
N ARG A 6 29.36 -2.81 38.78
CA ARG A 6 27.95 -3.22 38.73
C ARG A 6 27.61 -3.59 37.27
N SER A 7 26.96 -4.73 37.04
CA SER A 7 26.38 -5.08 35.74
C SER A 7 24.86 -4.97 35.83
N ALA A 8 24.31 -4.15 34.94
CA ALA A 8 22.91 -3.78 34.84
C ALA A 8 22.02 -4.94 34.38
N GLU A 9 20.83 -5.04 34.95
CA GLU A 9 19.68 -5.69 34.33
C GLU A 9 19.34 -4.94 33.05
N GLN A 10 19.41 -5.62 31.91
CA GLN A 10 18.98 -5.08 30.62
C GLN A 10 17.53 -5.51 30.35
N ASP A 11 16.67 -4.51 30.24
CA ASP A 11 15.30 -4.58 29.77
C ASP A 11 15.24 -5.22 28.36
N VAL A 12 14.62 -6.40 28.27
CA VAL A 12 14.25 -6.99 26.98
C VAL A 12 12.88 -6.44 26.59
N GLU A 13 12.89 -5.32 25.86
CA GLU A 13 11.74 -4.79 25.14
C GLU A 13 11.34 -5.81 24.05
N GLY A 14 10.46 -6.74 24.41
CA GLY A 14 9.91 -7.74 23.51
C GLY A 14 9.21 -7.08 22.33
N THR A 15 9.82 -7.16 21.14
CA THR A 15 9.21 -6.69 19.90
C THR A 15 7.96 -7.52 19.65
N ARG A 16 6.76 -6.98 19.94
CA ARG A 16 5.48 -7.60 19.54
C ARG A 16 5.52 -7.81 18.04
N LYS A 17 5.70 -9.05 17.59
CA LYS A 17 5.50 -9.43 16.17
C LYS A 17 4.09 -8.98 15.80
N LYS A 18 3.98 -7.93 14.99
CA LYS A 18 2.69 -7.50 14.42
C LYS A 18 2.18 -8.68 13.60
N LYS A 19 1.00 -9.21 13.97
CA LYS A 19 0.35 -10.26 13.19
C LYS A 19 -0.02 -9.69 11.82
N SER A 20 0.36 -10.40 10.77
CA SER A 20 -0.07 -10.13 9.40
C SER A 20 -0.90 -11.30 8.87
N VAL A 21 -1.78 -11.00 7.92
CA VAL A 21 -2.63 -11.99 7.24
C VAL A 21 -2.36 -11.90 5.75
N ILE A 22 -2.29 -13.03 5.06
CA ILE A 22 -2.15 -13.06 3.60
C ILE A 22 -3.51 -13.44 2.99
N VAL A 23 -3.91 -12.74 1.93
CA VAL A 23 -5.10 -13.03 1.14
C VAL A 23 -4.74 -13.24 -0.32
N GLY A 24 -5.45 -14.17 -0.98
CA GLY A 24 -5.12 -14.65 -2.32
C GLY A 24 -4.25 -15.93 -2.30
N PRO A 25 -3.54 -16.27 -3.40
CA PRO A 25 -3.49 -15.51 -4.65
C PRO A 25 -4.77 -15.65 -5.48
N TRP A 26 -5.07 -14.60 -6.25
CA TRP A 26 -6.04 -14.65 -7.36
C TRP A 26 -5.27 -14.57 -8.68
N GLY A 27 -5.75 -15.28 -9.70
CA GLY A 27 -5.08 -15.36 -11.01
C GLY A 27 -4.69 -16.80 -11.38
N GLY A 28 -3.73 -16.92 -12.29
CA GLY A 28 -3.23 -18.20 -12.80
C GLY A 28 -1.91 -18.65 -12.17
N ASN A 29 -1.48 -19.86 -12.58
CA ASN A 29 -0.23 -20.47 -12.12
C ASN A 29 0.95 -20.23 -13.08
N GLY A 30 0.78 -19.37 -14.09
CA GLY A 30 1.82 -19.00 -15.04
C GLY A 30 2.91 -18.12 -14.42
N GLY A 31 3.90 -17.75 -15.24
CA GLY A 31 5.00 -16.86 -14.87
C GLY A 31 5.86 -17.34 -13.68
N THR A 32 6.72 -16.44 -13.21
CA THR A 32 7.62 -16.67 -12.07
C THR A 32 7.07 -16.01 -10.80
N SER A 33 7.18 -16.68 -9.66
CA SER A 33 6.74 -16.13 -8.37
C SER A 33 7.64 -14.99 -7.90
N TRP A 34 7.04 -13.98 -7.27
CA TRP A 34 7.72 -12.87 -6.64
C TRP A 34 7.03 -12.50 -5.32
N ASP A 35 7.78 -11.94 -4.37
CA ASP A 35 7.29 -11.48 -3.07
C ASP A 35 8.13 -10.26 -2.65
N ASP A 36 7.52 -9.08 -2.58
CA ASP A 36 8.22 -7.87 -2.15
C ASP A 36 8.51 -7.88 -0.64
N GLY A 37 7.84 -8.75 0.12
CA GLY A 37 7.91 -8.82 1.57
C GLY A 37 6.82 -8.00 2.27
N THR A 38 7.12 -7.55 3.49
CA THR A 38 6.18 -6.82 4.36
C THR A 38 6.77 -5.49 4.80
N PHE A 39 5.99 -4.43 4.68
CA PHE A 39 6.41 -3.05 4.91
C PHE A 39 5.52 -2.34 5.94
N THR A 40 5.78 -1.05 6.20
CA THR A 40 4.95 -0.25 7.13
C THR A 40 3.73 0.37 6.45
N GLY A 41 3.74 0.46 5.13
CA GLY A 41 2.60 0.89 4.31
C GLY A 41 2.98 1.04 2.84
N ILE A 42 2.03 1.54 2.04
CA ILE A 42 2.21 1.80 0.60
C ILE A 42 2.16 3.31 0.38
N ARG A 43 3.05 3.82 -0.47
CA ARG A 43 3.10 5.23 -0.87
C ARG A 43 2.60 5.43 -2.28
N GLU A 44 3.03 4.58 -3.20
CA GLU A 44 2.69 4.69 -4.61
C GLU A 44 2.56 3.32 -5.27
N ILE A 45 1.65 3.22 -6.24
CA ILE A 45 1.52 2.06 -7.12
C ILE A 45 1.56 2.58 -8.56
N THR A 46 2.42 1.98 -9.37
CA THR A 46 2.45 2.19 -10.82
C THR A 46 1.94 0.93 -11.50
N LEU A 47 0.93 1.06 -12.35
CA LEU A 47 0.46 0.01 -13.25
C LEU A 47 0.78 0.36 -14.70
N VAL A 48 1.18 -0.66 -15.47
CA VAL A 48 1.12 -0.63 -16.93
C VAL A 48 0.08 -1.64 -17.38
N TYR A 49 -0.84 -1.23 -18.25
CA TYR A 49 -1.97 -2.05 -18.66
C TYR A 49 -2.47 -1.69 -20.06
N ASP A 50 -3.31 -2.57 -20.61
CA ASP A 50 -4.28 -2.24 -21.65
C ASP A 50 -5.55 -3.09 -21.48
N ARG A 51 -5.60 -4.29 -22.07
CA ARG A 51 -6.70 -5.26 -21.88
C ARG A 51 -6.52 -6.16 -20.66
N CYS A 52 -5.31 -6.20 -20.11
CA CYS A 52 -4.95 -6.84 -18.86
C CYS A 52 -3.89 -6.01 -18.16
N ILE A 53 -3.52 -6.41 -16.94
CA ILE A 53 -2.41 -5.80 -16.23
C ILE A 53 -1.11 -6.41 -16.75
N ASP A 54 -0.33 -5.62 -17.47
CA ASP A 54 0.98 -6.03 -17.98
C ASP A 54 2.01 -6.06 -16.86
N SER A 55 2.08 -4.98 -16.06
CA SER A 55 2.99 -4.95 -14.92
C SER A 55 2.54 -4.05 -13.78
N ILE A 56 3.12 -4.31 -12.60
CA ILE A 56 2.95 -3.53 -11.38
C ILE A 56 4.32 -3.23 -10.76
N ARG A 57 4.48 -2.02 -10.22
CA ARG A 57 5.59 -1.65 -9.32
C ARG A 57 5.01 -0.88 -8.14
N VAL A 58 5.57 -1.09 -6.95
CA VAL A 58 5.10 -0.45 -5.73
C VAL A 58 6.26 0.29 -5.05
N VAL A 59 5.97 1.52 -4.60
CA VAL A 59 6.82 2.24 -3.65
C VAL A 59 6.18 2.08 -2.27
N TYR A 60 6.89 1.38 -1.41
CA TYR A 60 6.49 1.13 -0.02
C TYR A 60 7.03 2.21 0.91
N ASP A 61 6.43 2.31 2.09
CA ASP A 61 7.08 2.90 3.25
C ASP A 61 7.79 1.81 4.05
N LYS A 62 9.08 2.01 4.36
CA LYS A 62 9.86 1.17 5.27
C LYS A 62 10.35 2.03 6.42
N ASN A 63 9.57 2.05 7.50
CA ASN A 63 9.84 2.82 8.72
C ASN A 63 10.05 4.33 8.44
N GLY A 64 9.15 4.94 7.66
CA GLY A 64 9.19 6.36 7.32
C GLY A 64 10.03 6.73 6.10
N LYS A 65 10.78 5.77 5.53
CA LYS A 65 11.57 5.98 4.31
C LYS A 65 10.92 5.28 3.11
N PRO A 66 10.87 5.91 1.92
CA PRO A 66 10.43 5.24 0.70
C PRO A 66 11.34 4.05 0.34
N PHE A 67 10.74 2.96 -0.11
CA PHE A 67 11.43 1.79 -0.67
C PHE A 67 10.76 1.42 -2.00
N THR A 68 11.50 1.54 -3.10
CA THR A 68 11.02 1.15 -4.44
C THR A 68 11.30 -0.33 -4.66
N ALA A 69 10.25 -1.12 -4.85
CA ALA A 69 10.39 -2.53 -5.20
C ALA A 69 10.61 -2.73 -6.70
N ASP A 70 10.95 -3.96 -7.07
CA ASP A 70 11.11 -4.35 -8.47
C ASP A 70 9.78 -4.24 -9.24
N LYS A 71 9.87 -4.17 -10.56
CA LYS A 71 8.70 -4.25 -11.45
C LYS A 71 8.37 -5.71 -11.72
N HIS A 72 7.12 -6.09 -11.54
CA HIS A 72 6.62 -7.45 -11.76
C HIS A 72 5.69 -7.51 -12.96
N GLY A 73 5.88 -8.50 -13.84
CA GLY A 73 5.18 -8.64 -15.12
C GLY A 73 5.97 -8.04 -16.29
N GLY A 74 5.31 -7.91 -17.44
CA GLY A 74 5.96 -7.73 -18.74
C GLY A 74 6.31 -6.29 -19.10
N VAL A 75 6.73 -6.12 -20.35
CA VAL A 75 7.08 -4.83 -20.97
C VAL A 75 6.03 -4.36 -21.98
N GLY A 76 4.87 -5.03 -22.01
CA GLY A 76 3.72 -4.67 -22.84
C GLY A 76 2.91 -3.52 -22.28
N GLY A 77 1.64 -3.45 -22.69
CA GLY A 77 0.71 -2.40 -22.32
C GLY A 77 1.04 -1.05 -22.96
N ASN A 78 0.04 -0.17 -23.01
CA ASN A 78 0.20 1.17 -23.60
C ASN A 78 -0.41 2.28 -22.73
N LYS A 79 -1.04 1.93 -21.60
CA LYS A 79 -1.56 2.88 -20.61
C LYS A 79 -0.79 2.71 -19.31
N THR A 80 -0.54 3.84 -18.66
CA THR A 80 0.10 3.89 -17.34
C THR A 80 -0.84 4.56 -16.35
N ALA A 81 -0.96 3.99 -15.15
CA ALA A 81 -1.64 4.61 -14.03
C ALA A 81 -0.67 4.78 -12.86
N GLU A 82 -0.59 6.00 -12.32
CA GLU A 82 0.15 6.32 -11.10
C GLU A 82 -0.82 6.62 -9.97
N ILE A 83 -0.80 5.79 -8.93
CA ILE A 83 -1.65 5.91 -7.75
C ILE A 83 -0.79 6.39 -6.60
N LYS A 84 -0.79 7.70 -6.35
CA LYS A 84 -0.05 8.33 -5.25
C LYS A 84 -0.97 8.52 -4.05
N LEU A 85 -0.71 7.78 -2.97
CA LEU A 85 -1.47 7.87 -1.72
C LEU A 85 -0.96 9.04 -0.88
N GLN A 86 -1.86 9.73 -0.20
CA GLN A 86 -1.51 10.74 0.82
C GLN A 86 -1.01 10.07 2.11
N TYR A 87 0.09 9.32 2.03
CA TYR A 87 0.69 8.61 3.15
C TYR A 87 1.14 9.58 4.26
N PRO A 88 0.89 9.31 5.56
CA PRO A 88 0.32 8.08 6.12
C PRO A 88 -1.21 8.14 6.34
N ASN A 89 -1.88 9.20 5.89
CA ASN A 89 -3.31 9.42 6.15
C ASN A 89 -4.23 8.67 5.19
N GLU A 90 -3.71 8.30 4.02
CA GLU A 90 -4.38 7.48 3.02
C GLU A 90 -3.66 6.13 2.87
N TYR A 91 -4.39 5.03 3.00
CA TYR A 91 -3.90 3.67 2.90
C TYR A 91 -4.96 2.77 2.26
N LEU A 92 -4.52 1.69 1.61
CA LEU A 92 -5.41 0.75 0.94
C LEU A 92 -6.14 -0.13 1.95
N ILE A 93 -7.46 -0.22 1.81
CA ILE A 93 -8.35 -1.03 2.65
C ILE A 93 -9.02 -2.17 1.87
N SER A 94 -8.95 -2.13 0.54
CA SER A 94 -9.56 -3.13 -0.34
C SER A 94 -8.88 -3.08 -1.70
N VAL A 95 -8.76 -4.25 -2.32
CA VAL A 95 -8.44 -4.39 -3.75
C VAL A 95 -9.45 -5.37 -4.35
N SER A 96 -9.95 -5.04 -5.51
CA SER A 96 -10.78 -5.92 -6.33
C SER A 96 -10.24 -5.99 -7.75
N GLY A 97 -10.71 -6.96 -8.51
CA GLY A 97 -10.27 -7.14 -9.88
C GLY A 97 -10.91 -8.34 -10.53
N HIS A 98 -10.45 -8.65 -11.73
CA HIS A 98 -10.85 -9.84 -12.48
C HIS A 98 -9.63 -10.59 -13.00
N TYR A 99 -9.75 -11.89 -13.19
CA TYR A 99 -8.73 -12.70 -13.87
C TYR A 99 -9.36 -13.68 -14.87
N TYR A 100 -8.68 -13.85 -16.00
CA TYR A 100 -9.14 -14.67 -17.12
C TYR A 100 -7.98 -14.96 -18.08
N PRO A 101 -8.03 -16.06 -18.86
CA PRO A 101 -7.07 -16.30 -19.94
C PRO A 101 -7.20 -15.24 -21.04
N VAL A 102 -6.05 -14.75 -21.56
CA VAL A 102 -6.04 -13.84 -22.72
C VAL A 102 -6.44 -14.56 -24.01
N VAL A 103 -6.04 -15.84 -24.11
CA VAL A 103 -6.37 -16.74 -25.23
C VAL A 103 -7.11 -17.96 -24.70
N ARG A 104 -8.03 -18.52 -25.50
CA ARG A 104 -8.77 -19.73 -25.12
C ARG A 104 -7.80 -20.87 -24.82
N GLY A 105 -7.98 -21.51 -23.66
CA GLY A 105 -7.12 -22.61 -23.19
C GLY A 105 -5.79 -22.17 -22.53
N GLY A 106 -5.50 -20.86 -22.48
CA GLY A 106 -4.34 -20.33 -21.78
C GLY A 106 -4.50 -20.28 -20.26
N THR A 107 -3.42 -19.97 -19.55
CA THR A 107 -3.46 -19.71 -18.11
C THR A 107 -4.10 -18.34 -17.83
N PRO A 108 -4.92 -18.20 -16.77
CA PRO A 108 -5.47 -16.91 -16.42
C PRO A 108 -4.39 -15.89 -16.03
N VAL A 109 -4.64 -14.62 -16.38
CA VAL A 109 -3.85 -13.47 -15.92
C VAL A 109 -4.78 -12.45 -15.27
N ILE A 110 -4.23 -11.50 -14.52
CA ILE A 110 -5.00 -10.39 -13.96
C ILE A 110 -5.48 -9.49 -15.11
N ARG A 111 -6.79 -9.45 -15.30
CA ARG A 111 -7.47 -8.67 -16.35
C ARG A 111 -7.75 -7.25 -15.90
N SER A 112 -8.10 -7.07 -14.63
CA SER A 112 -8.29 -5.75 -14.07
C SER A 112 -7.94 -5.65 -12.59
N LEU A 113 -7.65 -4.42 -12.16
CA LEU A 113 -7.46 -4.05 -10.76
C LEU A 113 -8.17 -2.73 -10.45
N THR A 114 -8.82 -2.71 -9.29
CA THR A 114 -9.39 -1.53 -8.66
C THR A 114 -8.89 -1.45 -7.22
N PHE A 115 -8.28 -0.33 -6.86
CA PHE A 115 -7.76 -0.10 -5.52
C PHE A 115 -8.68 0.85 -4.77
N LYS A 116 -9.06 0.49 -3.55
CA LYS A 116 -9.84 1.35 -2.66
C LYS A 116 -9.03 1.69 -1.42
N SER A 117 -8.79 2.98 -1.22
CA SER A 117 -8.24 3.53 0.02
C SER A 117 -9.35 3.86 1.01
N ASN A 118 -8.96 4.21 2.23
CA ASN A 118 -9.86 4.78 3.23
C ASN A 118 -10.44 6.15 2.84
N GLN A 119 -10.07 6.72 1.67
CA GLN A 119 -10.52 8.03 1.22
C GLN A 119 -11.16 8.01 -0.18
N ARG A 120 -10.65 7.19 -1.11
CA ARG A 120 -11.07 7.20 -2.52
C ARG A 120 -10.81 5.86 -3.20
N THR A 121 -11.32 5.74 -4.43
CA THR A 121 -11.17 4.57 -5.29
C THR A 121 -10.37 4.93 -6.55
N PHE A 122 -9.53 4.01 -7.02
CA PHE A 122 -8.72 4.13 -8.22
C PHE A 122 -8.97 2.95 -9.16
N GLY A 123 -9.26 3.22 -10.42
CA GLY A 123 -9.60 2.22 -11.43
C GLY A 123 -11.10 2.18 -11.76
N PRO A 124 -11.58 1.10 -12.41
CA PRO A 124 -10.81 -0.09 -12.79
C PRO A 124 -9.74 0.22 -13.84
N TYR A 125 -8.60 -0.46 -13.72
CA TYR A 125 -7.54 -0.49 -14.74
C TYR A 125 -7.57 -1.85 -15.42
N GLY A 126 -7.53 -1.88 -16.76
CA GLY A 126 -7.69 -3.10 -17.55
C GLY A 126 -9.14 -3.34 -17.97
N VAL A 127 -9.55 -4.60 -18.12
CA VAL A 127 -10.91 -5.01 -18.52
C VAL A 127 -11.49 -5.95 -17.49
N GLU A 128 -12.70 -5.65 -17.01
CA GLU A 128 -13.43 -6.47 -16.05
C GLU A 128 -14.05 -7.71 -16.72
N GLU A 129 -13.20 -8.68 -17.04
CA GLU A 129 -13.56 -9.92 -17.74
C GLU A 129 -13.11 -11.15 -16.95
N GLY A 130 -13.98 -12.17 -16.89
CA GLY A 130 -13.70 -13.45 -16.23
C GLY A 130 -14.14 -13.49 -14.77
N THR A 131 -13.33 -14.11 -13.92
CA THR A 131 -13.69 -14.35 -12.53
C THR A 131 -13.36 -13.12 -11.67
N PRO A 132 -14.35 -12.50 -11.01
CA PRO A 132 -14.10 -11.39 -10.10
C PRO A 132 -13.45 -11.86 -8.81
N PHE A 133 -12.65 -10.99 -8.20
CA PHE A 133 -12.19 -11.13 -6.83
C PHE A 133 -12.27 -9.81 -6.08
N THR A 134 -12.41 -9.90 -4.76
CA THR A 134 -12.33 -8.76 -3.86
C THR A 134 -11.99 -9.22 -2.45
N PHE A 135 -11.29 -8.38 -1.71
CA PHE A 135 -11.28 -8.45 -0.26
C PHE A 135 -11.46 -7.03 0.30
N SER A 136 -11.93 -6.95 1.54
CA SER A 136 -12.00 -5.71 2.30
C SER A 136 -11.52 -5.96 3.72
N ILE A 137 -10.87 -4.97 4.32
CA ILE A 137 -10.29 -5.07 5.67
C ILE A 137 -10.91 -3.99 6.55
N ASP A 138 -11.47 -4.39 7.67
CA ASP A 138 -11.85 -3.45 8.72
C ASP A 138 -10.68 -3.21 9.68
N GLY A 139 -10.40 -1.95 10.00
CA GLY A 139 -9.29 -1.55 10.88
C GLY A 139 -7.87 -1.91 10.40
N GLY A 140 -7.71 -2.31 9.14
CA GLY A 140 -6.44 -2.76 8.57
C GLY A 140 -5.99 -2.00 7.33
N GLN A 141 -4.84 -2.39 6.80
CA GLN A 141 -4.27 -1.87 5.56
C GLN A 141 -3.48 -2.95 4.82
N VAL A 142 -3.27 -2.73 3.52
CA VAL A 142 -2.30 -3.51 2.71
C VAL A 142 -0.88 -3.01 2.97
N VAL A 143 0.06 -3.93 3.20
CA VAL A 143 1.47 -3.64 3.52
C VAL A 143 2.48 -4.42 2.70
N GLY A 144 2.03 -5.20 1.73
CA GLY A 144 2.93 -5.97 0.87
C GLY A 144 2.17 -6.63 -0.26
N PHE A 145 2.82 -6.77 -1.40
CA PHE A 145 2.32 -7.48 -2.57
C PHE A 145 3.22 -8.69 -2.83
N LYS A 146 2.59 -9.76 -3.28
CA LYS A 146 3.26 -10.93 -3.84
C LYS A 146 2.42 -11.52 -4.96
N GLY A 147 3.00 -12.35 -5.80
CA GLY A 147 2.27 -12.87 -6.94
C GLY A 147 3.13 -13.65 -7.90
N ARG A 148 2.69 -13.65 -9.16
CA ARG A 148 3.39 -14.27 -10.28
C ARG A 148 3.34 -13.35 -11.48
N GLY A 149 4.39 -13.33 -12.28
CA GLY A 149 4.42 -12.54 -13.52
C GLY A 149 5.48 -12.99 -14.49
N ASP A 150 5.22 -12.73 -15.77
CA ASP A 150 6.15 -12.86 -16.88
C ASP A 150 5.76 -11.86 -17.98
N TRP A 151 5.03 -12.27 -19.02
CA TRP A 151 4.50 -11.36 -20.04
C TRP A 151 3.40 -10.43 -19.51
N TYR A 152 2.65 -10.91 -18.54
CA TYR A 152 1.60 -10.18 -17.83
C TYR A 152 1.75 -10.39 -16.32
N LEU A 153 0.89 -9.74 -15.55
CA LEU A 153 0.69 -10.10 -14.16
C LEU A 153 -0.22 -11.34 -14.09
N ASP A 154 0.36 -12.52 -13.86
CA ASP A 154 -0.37 -13.80 -13.83
C ASP A 154 -1.27 -13.93 -12.59
N SER A 155 -0.75 -13.55 -11.42
CA SER A 155 -1.50 -13.63 -10.16
C SER A 155 -1.04 -12.60 -9.13
N ILE A 156 -1.90 -12.32 -8.15
CA ILE A 156 -1.64 -11.35 -7.09
C ILE A 156 -2.21 -11.81 -5.75
N ALA A 157 -1.48 -11.54 -4.69
CA ALA A 157 -1.84 -11.73 -3.30
C ALA A 157 -1.33 -10.53 -2.48
N PHE A 158 -1.92 -10.33 -1.31
CA PHE A 158 -1.64 -9.17 -0.47
C PHE A 158 -1.35 -9.58 0.96
N THR A 159 -0.37 -8.92 1.57
CA THR A 159 -0.11 -9.00 3.00
C THR A 159 -0.83 -7.83 3.70
N LEU A 160 -1.61 -8.17 4.71
CA LEU A 160 -2.48 -7.27 5.46
C LEU A 160 -1.93 -7.09 6.88
N SER A 161 -2.08 -5.89 7.42
CA SER A 161 -1.70 -5.55 8.80
C SER A 161 -2.68 -4.56 9.39
N SER A 162 -2.61 -4.33 10.72
CA SER A 162 -3.39 -3.28 11.36
C SER A 162 -3.09 -1.91 10.73
N ALA A 163 -4.13 -1.08 10.63
CA ALA A 163 -4.01 0.27 10.07
C ALA A 163 -3.01 1.12 10.87
N PRO A 164 -2.40 2.15 10.27
CA PRO A 164 -1.51 3.05 10.99
C PRO A 164 -2.28 3.73 12.13
N THR A 165 -1.81 3.56 13.36
CA THR A 165 -2.36 4.31 14.50
C THR A 165 -2.02 5.78 14.31
N LYS A 166 -3.03 6.67 14.32
CA LYS A 166 -2.80 8.13 14.37
C LYS A 166 -1.90 8.41 15.56
N SER A 167 -0.66 8.83 15.33
CA SER A 167 0.27 9.06 16.45
C SER A 167 -0.29 10.16 17.35
N LEU A 168 -0.12 10.02 18.67
CA LEU A 168 -0.43 11.09 19.62
C LEU A 168 0.29 12.40 19.24
N LEU A 169 1.48 12.31 18.63
CA LEU A 169 2.23 13.46 18.12
C LEU A 169 1.48 14.19 16.99
N GLN A 170 0.76 13.50 16.10
CA GLN A 170 -0.07 14.15 15.08
C GLN A 170 -1.26 14.90 15.69
N LYS A 171 -1.81 14.44 16.82
CA LYS A 171 -2.84 15.17 17.58
C LYS A 171 -2.26 16.44 18.22
N VAL A 172 -1.07 16.34 18.81
CA VAL A 172 -0.36 17.46 19.45
C VAL A 172 0.04 18.52 18.43
N GLN A 173 0.60 18.12 17.28
CA GLN A 173 0.95 19.03 16.19
C GLN A 173 -0.28 19.81 15.68
N ARG A 174 -1.43 19.14 15.45
CA ARG A 174 -2.68 19.83 15.07
C ARG A 174 -3.20 20.78 16.17
N GLY A 175 -2.99 20.45 17.44
CA GLY A 175 -3.31 21.32 18.57
C GLY A 175 -2.46 22.59 18.59
N LEU A 176 -1.14 22.45 18.39
CA LEU A 176 -0.20 23.57 18.33
C LEU A 176 -0.46 24.49 17.12
N TYR A 177 -0.72 23.93 15.93
CA TYR A 177 -1.06 24.73 14.74
C TYR A 177 -2.36 25.53 14.90
N ARG A 178 -3.35 25.02 15.66
CA ARG A 178 -4.57 25.78 15.98
C ARG A 178 -4.35 26.93 16.95
N LEU A 179 -3.39 26.79 17.87
CA LEU A 179 -3.06 27.85 18.83
C LEU A 179 -2.28 28.99 18.15
N THR A 180 -1.44 28.68 17.16
CA THR A 180 -0.65 29.70 16.47
C THR A 180 -1.37 30.39 15.30
N SER A 181 -2.50 29.86 14.81
CA SER A 181 -3.26 30.44 13.70
C SER A 181 -4.33 31.45 14.11
N ILE A 182 -4.48 31.78 15.40
CA ILE A 182 -5.40 32.81 15.87
C ILE A 182 -4.65 34.16 15.83
N ALA A 183 -4.72 34.86 14.71
CA ALA A 183 -4.25 36.24 14.62
C ALA A 183 -5.26 37.19 15.31
N PRO A 184 -4.79 38.21 16.07
CA PRO A 184 -5.68 39.18 16.69
C PRO A 184 -6.34 40.08 15.63
N LYS A 185 -7.66 40.25 15.71
CA LYS A 185 -8.41 41.21 14.89
C LYS A 185 -7.97 42.63 15.25
N SER A 186 -7.44 43.38 14.30
CA SER A 186 -7.21 44.82 14.45
C SER A 186 -8.55 45.56 14.34
N SER A 187 -8.89 46.32 15.38
CA SER A 187 -9.99 47.28 15.38
C SER A 187 -9.53 48.58 14.72
N SER A 188 -10.16 48.98 13.62
CA SER A 188 -9.95 50.30 13.02
C SER A 188 -10.83 51.36 13.70
N THR A 189 -10.20 52.29 14.40
CA THR A 189 -10.85 53.51 14.91
C THR A 189 -10.80 54.56 13.81
N ARG A 190 -11.97 55.03 13.34
CA ARG A 190 -12.11 56.23 12.51
C ARG A 190 -12.07 57.46 13.42
N ALA A 191 -11.22 58.43 13.12
CA ALA A 191 -11.28 59.77 13.68
C ALA A 191 -11.42 60.80 12.54
N ALA A 192 -12.41 61.68 12.72
CA ALA A 192 -12.74 62.95 12.06
C ALA A 192 -12.47 63.10 10.56
#